data_AF-A0A3P3VRM5-F1
#
_entry.id   AF-A0A3P3VRM5-F1
#
_cell.length_a   1.000
_cell.length_b   1.000
_cell.length_c   1.000
_cell.angle_alpha   90.00
_cell.angle_beta   90.00
_cell.angle_gamma   90.00
#
_symmetry.space_group_name_H-M   'P 1'
#
loop_
_entity.id
_entity.type
_entity.pdbx_description
1 polymer ?
#
loop_
_entity_poly.entity_id
_entity_poly.type
_entity_poly.pdbx_seq_one_letter_code
_entity_poly.pdbx_strand_id
1 'polypeptide(L)'
;MVTRRARILFVDDEPKILHALKWLFRKGYDVAVAEGGQEALEQVKTFKPDVVVSDQRMPGMTGTQLLNQIKVISPGTMRLLLTGYSDYKAVVNSVNEGEIYRFVHKPWVNSQIRSVVEEAANTALNSPEIVPEQAVADGPSLGAQSAVVESGNILVIDDDESACNQLQEVLGTTHNLLFARSMDDAMSLLESNPVGVVISEVSIGSGDVTTLIKLLKRHYPEIVSVVMTSQEDANIIIELINQGQIYRFMSKPIKAAQCRINVESALRKHRLLHTNPALQRRHKVVEVRTSPDPEAAPAEQAADQEVLPKVSPGMFDSMLKRVRRLGSLWR
;
A
#
# COMPACT_ATOMS: atom_id res chain seq x y z
N MET A 1 -16.72 22.73 3.87
CA MET A 1 -15.60 22.12 3.09
C MET A 1 -14.34 22.85 3.49
N VAL A 2 -13.26 22.13 3.82
CA VAL A 2 -12.02 22.72 4.35
C VAL A 2 -11.40 23.62 3.26
N THR A 3 -11.26 24.91 3.57
CA THR A 3 -10.93 26.02 2.66
C THR A 3 -9.43 26.33 2.56
N ARG A 4 -8.56 25.53 3.20
CA ARG A 4 -7.12 25.80 3.21
C ARG A 4 -6.39 25.03 2.10
N ARG A 5 -5.35 25.66 1.53
CA ARG A 5 -4.42 24.97 0.63
C ARG A 5 -3.71 23.85 1.37
N ALA A 6 -3.51 22.71 0.71
CA ALA A 6 -2.72 21.64 1.30
C ALA A 6 -1.25 22.08 1.39
N ARG A 7 -0.59 21.66 2.47
CA ARG A 7 0.80 21.96 2.80
C ARG A 7 1.68 20.79 2.42
N ILE A 8 2.66 21.02 1.56
CA ILE A 8 3.59 20.00 1.07
C ILE A 8 5.01 20.35 1.50
N LEU A 9 5.70 19.40 2.11
CA LEU A 9 7.13 19.47 2.41
C LEU A 9 7.89 18.55 1.46
N PHE A 10 8.79 19.11 0.65
CA PHE A 10 9.74 18.33 -0.16
C PHE A 10 11.08 18.24 0.55
N VAL A 11 11.69 17.06 0.55
CA VAL A 11 12.98 16.81 1.21
C VAL A 11 13.89 16.08 0.23
N ASP A 12 15.04 16.66 -0.07
CA ASP A 12 16.01 16.15 -1.03
C ASP A 12 17.34 16.87 -0.78
N ASP A 13 18.47 16.16 -0.83
CA ASP A 13 19.79 16.75 -0.61
C ASP A 13 20.31 17.53 -1.84
N GLU A 14 19.61 17.47 -2.96
CA GLU A 14 19.92 18.24 -4.17
C GLU A 14 19.04 19.51 -4.29
N PRO A 15 19.61 20.73 -4.08
CA PRO A 15 18.83 21.98 -4.14
C PRO A 15 18.12 22.22 -5.49
N LYS A 16 18.68 21.68 -6.58
CA LYS A 16 18.09 21.77 -7.92
C LYS A 16 16.76 21.02 -8.00
N ILE A 17 16.68 19.84 -7.38
CA ILE A 17 15.44 19.04 -7.33
C ILE A 17 14.39 19.76 -6.50
N LEU A 18 14.76 20.27 -5.32
CA LEU A 18 13.87 21.07 -4.47
C LEU A 18 13.32 22.31 -5.21
N HIS A 19 14.17 23.04 -5.94
CA HIS A 19 13.73 24.17 -6.74
C HIS A 19 12.73 23.77 -7.83
N ALA A 20 12.98 22.68 -8.55
CA ALA A 20 12.07 22.18 -9.57
C ALA A 20 10.71 21.80 -8.98
N LEU A 21 10.70 21.05 -7.88
CA LEU A 21 9.47 20.63 -7.18
C LEU A 21 8.71 21.84 -6.62
N LYS A 22 9.39 22.78 -5.96
CA LYS A 22 8.79 24.01 -5.46
C LYS A 22 8.13 24.80 -6.59
N TRP A 23 8.82 24.96 -7.72
CA TRP A 23 8.26 25.67 -8.87
C TRP A 23 7.06 24.94 -9.49
N LEU A 24 7.10 23.60 -9.52
CA LEU A 24 6.02 22.76 -10.03
C LEU A 24 4.74 22.91 -9.20
N PHE A 25 4.84 22.96 -7.87
CA PHE A 25 3.68 22.88 -6.95
C PHE A 25 3.21 24.22 -6.35
N ARG A 26 4.01 25.29 -6.38
CA ARG A 26 3.69 26.60 -5.72
C ARG A 26 2.35 27.26 -6.08
N LYS A 27 1.74 26.92 -7.23
CA LYS A 27 0.48 27.55 -7.66
C LYS A 27 -0.75 26.97 -6.95
N GLY A 28 -0.71 25.68 -6.59
CA GLY A 28 -1.84 24.96 -5.98
C GLY A 28 -1.69 24.69 -4.49
N TYR A 29 -0.47 24.78 -3.96
CA TYR A 29 -0.13 24.30 -2.63
C TYR A 29 0.75 25.30 -1.87
N ASP A 30 0.71 25.21 -0.55
CA ASP A 30 1.70 25.85 0.30
C ASP A 30 2.91 24.91 0.37
N VAL A 31 4.07 25.36 -0.11
CA VAL A 31 5.24 24.49 -0.29
C VAL A 31 6.40 24.92 0.59
N ALA A 32 6.88 23.99 1.41
CA ALA A 32 8.14 24.07 2.13
C ALA A 32 9.16 23.08 1.53
N VAL A 33 10.43 23.35 1.74
CA VAL A 33 11.54 22.50 1.28
C VAL A 33 12.57 22.36 2.39
N ALA A 34 13.24 21.20 2.45
CA ALA A 34 14.35 20.93 3.35
C ALA A 34 15.46 20.16 2.61
N GLU A 35 16.72 20.48 2.89
CA GLU A 35 17.89 19.87 2.22
C GLU A 35 18.36 18.58 2.90
N GLY A 36 17.64 18.11 3.93
CA GLY A 36 17.94 16.85 4.59
C GLY A 36 16.96 16.50 5.70
N GLY A 37 17.11 15.28 6.24
CA GLY A 37 16.16 14.72 7.19
C GLY A 37 16.03 15.50 8.51
N GLN A 38 17.14 16.00 9.06
CA GLN A 38 17.10 16.74 10.33
C GLN A 38 16.31 18.05 10.21
N GLU A 39 16.59 18.82 9.16
CA GLU A 39 15.86 20.05 8.87
C GLU A 39 14.37 19.77 8.63
N ALA A 40 14.06 18.69 7.90
CA ALA A 40 12.67 18.29 7.66
C ALA A 40 11.92 17.96 8.96
N LEU A 41 12.55 17.30 9.93
CA LEU A 41 11.93 17.00 11.24
C LEU A 41 11.61 18.27 12.04
N GLU A 42 12.45 19.29 11.95
CA GLU A 42 12.21 20.59 12.58
C GLU A 42 11.05 21.32 11.89
N GLN A 43 11.03 21.31 10.55
CA GLN A 43 9.97 21.92 9.77
C GLN A 43 8.62 21.23 9.96
N VAL A 44 8.57 19.91 10.12
CA VAL A 44 7.30 19.17 10.33
C VAL A 44 6.55 19.68 11.56
N LYS A 45 7.26 20.04 12.63
CA LYS A 45 6.66 20.53 13.88
C LYS A 45 5.97 21.89 13.71
N THR A 46 6.52 22.75 12.87
CA THR A 46 6.06 24.14 12.70
C THR A 46 5.14 24.28 11.48
N PHE A 47 5.56 23.76 10.34
CA PHE A 47 4.83 23.83 9.07
C PHE A 47 3.56 22.96 9.08
N LYS A 48 3.57 21.84 9.82
CA LYS A 48 2.49 20.85 9.90
C LYS A 48 2.03 20.40 8.50
N PRO A 49 2.91 19.73 7.73
CA PRO A 49 2.60 19.33 6.36
C PRO A 49 1.47 18.29 6.32
N ASP A 50 0.60 18.44 5.32
CA ASP A 50 -0.39 17.42 4.95
C ASP A 50 0.27 16.27 4.19
N VAL A 51 1.29 16.61 3.39
CA VAL A 51 2.06 15.67 2.57
C VAL A 51 3.55 15.94 2.74
N VAL A 52 4.33 14.88 2.96
CA VAL A 52 5.79 14.91 2.91
C VAL A 52 6.25 14.03 1.76
N VAL A 53 7.13 14.55 0.93
CA VAL A 53 7.75 13.84 -0.20
C VAL A 53 9.25 13.89 0.01
N SER A 54 9.87 12.74 0.30
CA SER A 54 11.29 12.66 0.64
C SER A 54 12.06 11.86 -0.41
N ASP A 55 13.25 12.31 -0.77
CA ASP A 55 14.24 11.44 -1.39
C ASP A 55 14.67 10.32 -0.45
N GLN A 56 15.05 9.18 -1.03
CA GLN A 56 15.51 8.03 -0.28
C GLN A 56 16.95 8.16 0.22
N ARG A 57 17.86 8.68 -0.62
CA ARG A 57 19.30 8.68 -0.38
C ARG A 57 19.79 10.08 -0.06
N MET A 58 19.66 10.46 1.21
CA MET A 58 20.21 11.71 1.72
C MET A 58 21.35 11.44 2.71
N PRO A 59 22.38 12.29 2.78
CA PRO A 59 23.43 12.20 3.79
C PRO A 59 22.89 12.24 5.22
N GLY A 60 23.43 11.38 6.08
CA GLY A 60 23.11 11.31 7.51
C GLY A 60 21.81 10.58 7.86
N MET A 61 20.71 10.83 7.15
CA MET A 61 19.41 10.21 7.40
C MET A 61 18.71 9.85 6.08
N THR A 62 18.30 8.59 5.93
CA THR A 62 17.56 8.15 4.73
C THR A 62 16.12 8.65 4.73
N GLY A 63 15.48 8.70 3.55
CA GLY A 63 14.07 9.05 3.43
C GLY A 63 13.15 8.14 4.24
N THR A 64 13.39 6.83 4.21
CA THR A 64 12.66 5.87 5.07
C THR A 64 12.76 6.18 6.56
N GLN A 65 13.97 6.48 7.07
CA GLN A 65 14.20 6.82 8.47
C GLN A 65 13.47 8.11 8.85
N LEU A 66 13.52 9.12 7.98
CA LEU A 66 12.80 10.37 8.15
C LEU A 66 11.29 10.13 8.23
N LEU A 67 10.72 9.42 7.25
CA LEU A 67 9.28 9.17 7.18
C LEU A 67 8.76 8.32 8.35
N ASN A 68 9.56 7.38 8.86
CA ASN A 68 9.26 6.63 10.09
C ASN A 68 9.14 7.56 11.31
N GLN A 69 10.04 8.52 11.46
CA GLN A 69 9.97 9.49 12.55
C GLN A 69 8.79 10.45 12.39
N ILE A 70 8.50 10.89 11.16
CA ILE A 70 7.35 11.74 10.86
C ILE A 70 6.03 11.01 11.16
N LYS A 71 5.95 9.69 10.94
CA LYS A 71 4.77 8.89 11.33
C LYS A 71 4.44 9.05 12.82
N VAL A 72 5.45 9.11 13.68
CA VAL A 72 5.27 9.28 15.13
C VAL A 72 4.89 10.73 15.47
N ILE A 73 5.58 11.71 14.86
CA ILE A 73 5.40 13.13 15.15
C ILE A 73 4.08 13.69 14.58
N SER A 74 3.70 13.24 13.39
CA SER A 74 2.53 13.70 12.64
C SER A 74 1.87 12.51 11.91
N PRO A 75 1.13 11.65 12.63
CA PRO A 75 0.54 10.42 12.06
C PRO A 75 -0.39 10.68 10.86
N GLY A 76 -1.08 11.83 10.88
CA GLY A 76 -2.00 12.28 9.84
C GLY A 76 -1.34 12.57 8.49
N THR A 77 -0.06 12.97 8.51
CA THR A 77 0.69 13.38 7.31
C THR A 77 0.85 12.23 6.33
N MET A 78 0.54 12.47 5.07
CA MET A 78 0.78 11.52 3.98
C MET A 78 2.26 11.50 3.64
N ARG A 79 2.86 10.30 3.55
CA ARG A 79 4.29 10.10 3.41
C ARG A 79 4.59 9.45 2.07
N LEU A 80 5.35 10.13 1.21
CA LEU A 80 5.72 9.67 -0.14
C LEU A 80 7.24 9.59 -0.23
N LEU A 81 7.75 8.56 -0.90
CA LEU A 81 9.19 8.38 -1.13
C LEU A 81 9.54 8.54 -2.61
N LEU A 82 10.58 9.30 -2.90
CA LEU A 82 11.23 9.36 -4.21
C LEU A 82 12.40 8.35 -4.22
N THR A 83 12.48 7.50 -5.25
CA THR A 83 13.51 6.44 -5.32
C THR A 83 13.93 6.13 -6.76
N GLY A 84 15.20 5.73 -6.95
CA GLY A 84 15.81 5.39 -8.26
C GLY A 84 16.06 3.89 -8.45
N TYR A 85 15.08 3.03 -8.11
CA TYR A 85 15.04 1.58 -8.35
C TYR A 85 16.04 0.62 -7.68
N SER A 86 16.97 1.05 -6.83
CA SER A 86 18.08 0.16 -6.40
C SER A 86 18.11 -0.28 -4.93
N ASP A 87 17.07 0.01 -4.13
CA ASP A 87 17.11 -0.32 -2.69
C ASP A 87 15.87 -1.11 -2.23
N TYR A 88 15.84 -2.39 -2.61
CA TYR A 88 14.80 -3.35 -2.20
C TYR A 88 14.55 -3.32 -0.69
N LYS A 89 15.63 -3.38 0.11
CA LYS A 89 15.53 -3.42 1.58
C LYS A 89 14.90 -2.15 2.13
N ALA A 90 15.27 -0.98 1.61
CA ALA A 90 14.62 0.26 1.99
C ALA A 90 13.13 0.26 1.65
N VAL A 91 12.75 -0.15 0.44
CA VAL A 91 11.34 -0.19 0.02
C VAL A 91 10.52 -1.11 0.94
N VAL A 92 10.98 -2.34 1.20
CA VAL A 92 10.31 -3.30 2.10
C VAL A 92 10.20 -2.75 3.52
N ASN A 93 11.30 -2.27 4.10
CA ASN A 93 11.31 -1.77 5.48
C ASN A 93 10.36 -0.59 5.64
N SER A 94 10.24 0.25 4.63
CA SER A 94 9.40 1.44 4.71
C SER A 94 7.90 1.17 4.67
N VAL A 95 7.47 0.08 4.04
CA VAL A 95 6.09 -0.40 4.12
C VAL A 95 5.84 -1.00 5.50
N ASN A 96 6.77 -1.84 5.97
CA ASN A 96 6.61 -2.55 7.24
C ASN A 96 6.71 -1.63 8.48
N GLU A 97 7.52 -0.58 8.43
CA GLU A 97 7.77 0.30 9.58
C GLU A 97 7.09 1.67 9.43
N GLY A 98 7.07 2.23 8.22
CA GLY A 98 6.72 3.64 7.96
C GLY A 98 5.33 3.91 7.42
N GLU A 99 4.61 2.87 6.99
CA GLU A 99 3.35 3.00 6.25
C GLU A 99 3.46 4.11 5.19
N ILE A 100 4.48 3.99 4.33
CA ILE A 100 4.63 4.88 3.19
C ILE A 100 3.40 4.72 2.30
N TYR A 101 2.80 5.85 1.94
CA TYR A 101 1.59 5.88 1.14
C TYR A 101 1.87 5.47 -0.31
N ARG A 102 2.90 6.06 -0.93
CA ARG A 102 3.29 5.80 -2.32
C ARG A 102 4.77 6.07 -2.60
N PHE A 103 5.26 5.45 -3.67
CA PHE A 103 6.60 5.64 -4.21
C PHE A 103 6.51 6.32 -5.56
N VAL A 104 7.40 7.29 -5.80
CA VAL A 104 7.56 7.94 -7.10
C VAL A 104 8.97 7.64 -7.59
N HIS A 105 9.05 7.09 -8.80
CA HIS A 105 10.32 6.71 -9.39
C HIS A 105 11.07 7.93 -9.96
N LYS A 106 12.41 7.95 -9.80
CA LYS A 106 13.31 8.94 -10.43
C LYS A 106 14.02 8.33 -11.64
N PRO A 107 13.91 8.88 -12.87
CA PRO A 107 13.25 10.14 -13.21
C PRO A 107 11.72 9.98 -13.32
N TRP A 108 11.00 11.04 -12.98
CA TRP A 108 9.54 11.12 -13.12
C TRP A 108 9.14 12.05 -14.26
N VAL A 109 7.93 11.83 -14.79
CA VAL A 109 7.25 12.81 -15.61
C VAL A 109 6.46 13.76 -14.71
N ASN A 110 6.48 15.06 -15.00
CA ASN A 110 5.81 16.08 -14.16
C ASN A 110 4.32 15.80 -13.93
N SER A 111 3.61 15.20 -14.90
CA SER A 111 2.21 14.80 -14.74
C SER A 111 2.03 13.71 -13.67
N GLN A 112 2.95 12.74 -13.62
CA GLN A 112 2.89 11.62 -12.69
C GLN A 112 3.02 12.09 -11.24
N ILE A 113 4.07 12.84 -10.91
CA ILE A 113 4.27 13.33 -9.54
C ILE A 113 3.15 14.29 -9.10
N ARG A 114 2.61 15.10 -10.03
CA ARG A 114 1.45 15.96 -9.75
C ARG A 114 0.24 15.15 -9.33
N SER A 115 -0.10 14.11 -10.10
CA SER A 115 -1.24 13.25 -9.81
C SER A 115 -1.10 12.57 -8.44
N VAL A 116 0.09 12.03 -8.14
CA VAL A 116 0.34 11.32 -6.88
C VAL A 116 0.26 12.26 -5.67
N VAL A 117 0.83 13.46 -5.78
CA VAL A 117 0.79 14.47 -4.71
C VAL A 117 -0.61 15.03 -4.52
N GLU A 118 -1.36 15.26 -5.60
CA GLU A 118 -2.74 15.73 -5.54
C GLU A 118 -3.65 14.72 -4.84
N GLU A 119 -3.52 13.43 -5.16
CA GLU A 119 -4.27 12.38 -4.48
C GLU A 119 -3.93 12.28 -3.00
N ALA A 120 -2.63 12.37 -2.66
CA ALA A 120 -2.19 12.40 -1.27
C ALA A 120 -2.75 13.62 -0.53
N ALA A 121 -2.70 14.81 -1.12
CA ALA A 121 -3.24 16.04 -0.52
C ALA A 121 -4.76 15.95 -0.31
N ASN A 122 -5.50 15.48 -1.31
CA ASN A 122 -6.94 15.25 -1.19
C ASN A 122 -7.25 14.23 -0.10
N THR A 123 -6.45 13.16 0.00
CA THR A 123 -6.60 12.15 1.04
C THR A 123 -6.35 12.73 2.43
N ALA A 124 -5.31 13.55 2.60
CA ALA A 124 -4.98 14.20 3.86
C ALA A 124 -6.09 15.15 4.33
N LEU A 125 -6.62 15.98 3.41
CA LEU A 125 -7.63 17.00 3.73
C LEU A 125 -9.02 16.42 4.01
N ASN A 126 -9.33 15.24 3.45
CA ASN A 126 -10.64 14.60 3.57
C ASN A 126 -10.67 13.44 4.58
N SER A 127 -9.55 13.10 5.21
CA SER A 127 -9.50 12.09 6.26
C SER A 127 -9.85 12.71 7.62
N PRO A 128 -10.66 12.06 8.47
CA PRO A 128 -10.78 12.46 9.88
C PRO A 128 -9.41 12.34 10.58
N GLU A 129 -9.22 13.16 11.62
CA GLU A 129 -8.00 13.18 12.44
C GLU A 129 -7.62 11.77 12.88
N ILE A 130 -6.40 11.33 12.55
CA ILE A 130 -5.87 10.05 13.00
C ILE A 130 -5.57 10.20 14.49
N VAL A 131 -6.41 9.62 15.33
CA VAL A 131 -6.09 9.41 16.74
C VAL A 131 -4.86 8.49 16.78
N PRO A 132 -3.75 8.87 17.45
CA PRO A 132 -2.54 8.06 17.50
C PRO A 132 -2.85 6.65 18.01
N GLU A 133 -2.22 5.64 17.40
CA GLU A 133 -2.37 4.22 17.75
C GLU A 133 -2.03 3.91 19.22
N GLN A 134 -1.29 4.81 19.90
CA GLN A 134 -0.96 4.72 21.33
C GLN A 134 -2.06 5.25 22.27
N ALA A 135 -2.95 6.13 21.82
CA ALA A 135 -3.99 6.72 22.68
C ALA A 135 -5.17 5.76 22.96
N VAL A 136 -5.23 4.63 22.27
CA VAL A 136 -6.24 3.57 22.50
C VAL A 136 -5.84 2.59 23.59
N ALA A 137 -4.59 2.67 24.10
CA ALA A 137 -4.11 1.82 25.19
C ALA A 137 -4.59 2.28 26.58
N ASP A 138 -4.97 3.56 26.74
CA ASP A 138 -5.37 4.16 28.01
C ASP A 138 -6.86 4.55 28.09
N GLY A 139 -7.69 4.08 27.16
CA GLY A 139 -9.16 4.17 27.27
C GLY A 139 -9.68 3.29 28.41
N PRO A 140 -10.81 3.64 29.06
CA PRO A 140 -11.27 2.94 30.25
C PRO A 140 -11.35 1.45 29.95
N SER A 141 -10.76 0.66 30.84
CA SER A 141 -10.90 -0.78 30.89
C SER A 141 -12.38 -1.14 30.96
N LEU A 142 -13.00 -1.22 29.77
CA LEU A 142 -14.31 -1.82 29.59
C LEU A 142 -14.15 -3.26 30.03
N GLY A 143 -14.86 -3.55 31.12
CA GLY A 143 -14.69 -4.76 31.90
C GLY A 143 -14.65 -6.02 31.05
N ALA A 144 -13.89 -6.98 31.54
CA ALA A 144 -14.00 -8.37 31.15
C ALA A 144 -15.46 -8.81 31.18
N GLN A 145 -16.12 -8.78 30.02
CA GLN A 145 -17.38 -9.45 29.74
C GLN A 145 -17.60 -9.45 28.21
N SER A 146 -17.38 -10.62 27.61
CA SER A 146 -17.89 -11.05 26.30
C SER A 146 -17.79 -10.08 25.13
N ALA A 147 -16.66 -10.12 24.44
CA ALA A 147 -16.64 -9.99 22.99
C ALA A 147 -15.71 -11.07 22.44
N VAL A 148 -16.30 -12.16 21.96
CA VAL A 148 -15.67 -12.99 20.93
C VAL A 148 -15.55 -12.07 19.73
N VAL A 149 -14.47 -11.29 19.66
CA VAL A 149 -14.15 -10.52 18.47
C VAL A 149 -13.78 -11.58 17.45
N GLU A 150 -14.64 -11.79 16.45
CA GLU A 150 -14.35 -12.66 15.31
C GLU A 150 -12.98 -12.25 14.76
N SER A 151 -11.96 -13.03 15.09
CA SER A 151 -10.65 -12.96 14.46
C SER A 151 -10.90 -13.34 13.01
N GLY A 152 -11.16 -12.34 12.15
CA GLY A 152 -11.48 -12.58 10.74
C GLY A 152 -10.50 -13.57 10.13
N ASN A 153 -11.02 -14.49 9.31
CA ASN A 153 -10.22 -15.58 8.77
C ASN A 153 -9.02 -15.04 8.01
N ILE A 154 -7.90 -15.76 8.05
CA ILE A 154 -6.71 -15.43 7.28
C ILE A 154 -6.68 -16.35 6.07
N LEU A 155 -6.82 -15.78 4.88
CA LEU A 155 -6.66 -16.52 3.64
C LEU A 155 -5.20 -16.47 3.19
N VAL A 156 -4.56 -17.62 3.15
CA VAL A 156 -3.20 -17.80 2.62
C VAL A 156 -3.32 -18.32 1.19
N ILE A 157 -2.68 -17.62 0.25
CA ILE A 157 -2.65 -17.97 -1.16
C ILE A 157 -1.20 -18.21 -1.52
N ASP A 158 -0.85 -19.48 -1.68
CA ASP A 158 0.51 -19.96 -1.87
C ASP A 158 0.43 -21.38 -2.44
N ASP A 159 1.14 -21.66 -3.53
CA ASP A 159 1.20 -23.01 -4.10
C ASP A 159 2.26 -23.88 -3.41
N ASP A 160 3.17 -23.27 -2.63
CA ASP A 160 4.15 -23.95 -1.79
C ASP A 160 3.53 -24.40 -0.45
N GLU A 161 3.36 -25.72 -0.33
CA GLU A 161 2.88 -26.37 0.88
C GLU A 161 3.81 -26.19 2.09
N SER A 162 5.12 -26.00 1.85
CA SER A 162 6.09 -25.71 2.92
C SER A 162 5.82 -24.37 3.59
N ALA A 163 5.53 -23.34 2.80
CA ALA A 163 5.17 -22.02 3.31
C ALA A 163 3.85 -22.06 4.11
N CYS A 164 2.85 -22.79 3.62
CA CYS A 164 1.59 -23.01 4.32
C CYS A 164 1.81 -23.68 5.69
N ASN A 165 2.62 -24.74 5.74
CA ASN A 165 2.94 -25.46 6.98
C ASN A 165 3.69 -24.57 7.98
N GLN A 166 4.66 -23.79 7.51
CA GLN A 166 5.38 -22.83 8.36
C GLN A 166 4.43 -21.77 8.94
N LEU A 167 3.49 -21.23 8.15
CA LEU A 167 2.48 -20.29 8.65
C LEU A 167 1.59 -20.94 9.70
N GLN A 168 1.15 -22.18 9.47
CA GLN A 168 0.33 -22.93 10.42
C GLN A 168 1.07 -23.20 11.74
N GLU A 169 2.35 -23.55 11.67
CA GLU A 169 3.21 -23.76 12.85
C GLU A 169 3.43 -22.45 13.63
N VAL A 170 3.69 -21.34 12.92
CA VAL A 170 4.00 -20.05 13.53
C VAL A 170 2.75 -19.38 14.11
N LEU A 171 1.61 -19.43 13.41
CA LEU A 171 0.38 -18.77 13.85
C LEU A 171 -0.47 -19.67 14.75
N GLY A 172 -0.24 -20.98 14.73
CA GLY A 172 -0.92 -21.94 15.59
C GLY A 172 -2.44 -21.99 15.34
N THR A 173 -3.18 -22.43 16.37
CA THR A 173 -4.66 -22.54 16.32
C THR A 173 -5.37 -21.28 16.81
N THR A 174 -4.63 -20.21 17.11
CA THR A 174 -5.22 -18.94 17.57
C THR A 174 -5.91 -18.19 16.45
N HIS A 175 -5.58 -18.53 15.20
CA HIS A 175 -6.15 -17.95 14.00
C HIS A 175 -6.72 -19.06 13.11
N ASN A 176 -7.84 -18.78 12.44
CA ASN A 176 -8.36 -19.68 11.43
C ASN A 176 -7.67 -19.39 10.09
N LEU A 177 -6.82 -20.32 9.63
CA LEU A 177 -6.11 -20.23 8.36
C LEU A 177 -6.87 -21.00 7.29
N LEU A 178 -7.20 -20.30 6.20
CA LEU A 178 -7.77 -20.87 4.98
C LEU A 178 -6.68 -20.91 3.92
N PHE A 179 -6.43 -22.04 3.28
CA PHE A 179 -5.36 -22.19 2.30
C PHE A 179 -5.94 -22.34 0.89
N ALA A 180 -5.45 -21.52 -0.03
CA ALA A 180 -5.75 -21.57 -1.46
C ALA A 180 -4.46 -21.78 -2.25
N ARG A 181 -4.46 -22.79 -3.13
CA ARG A 181 -3.32 -23.07 -4.04
C ARG A 181 -3.52 -22.46 -5.44
N SER A 182 -4.67 -21.83 -5.67
CA SER A 182 -5.04 -21.19 -6.93
C SER A 182 -5.94 -19.98 -6.70
N MET A 183 -6.05 -19.11 -7.71
CA MET A 183 -6.98 -17.96 -7.64
C MET A 183 -8.45 -18.42 -7.56
N ASP A 184 -8.82 -19.52 -8.23
CA ASP A 184 -10.20 -20.02 -8.19
C ASP A 184 -10.59 -20.55 -6.80
N ASP A 185 -9.65 -21.24 -6.14
CA ASP A 185 -9.83 -21.68 -4.75
C ASP A 185 -9.91 -20.48 -3.80
N ALA A 186 -9.04 -19.50 -3.99
CA ALA A 186 -9.02 -18.27 -3.19
C ALA A 186 -10.36 -17.53 -3.29
N MET A 187 -10.90 -17.37 -4.50
CA MET A 187 -12.21 -16.73 -4.71
C MET A 187 -13.33 -17.55 -4.07
N SER A 188 -13.34 -18.87 -4.21
CA SER A 188 -14.37 -19.72 -3.60
C SER A 188 -14.36 -19.64 -2.07
N LEU A 189 -13.17 -19.54 -1.47
CA LEU A 189 -12.99 -19.35 -0.03
C LEU A 189 -13.43 -17.96 0.44
N LEU A 190 -13.13 -16.91 -0.32
CA LEU A 190 -13.61 -15.54 -0.07
C LEU A 190 -15.13 -15.44 -0.12
N GLU A 191 -15.77 -16.20 -1.01
CA GLU A 191 -17.24 -16.22 -1.14
C GLU A 191 -17.92 -16.89 0.05
N SER A 192 -17.28 -17.90 0.64
CA SER A 192 -17.90 -18.77 1.65
C SER A 192 -17.50 -18.43 3.09
N ASN A 193 -16.48 -17.59 3.28
CA ASN A 193 -15.91 -17.31 4.60
C ASN A 193 -15.63 -15.81 4.77
N PRO A 194 -15.90 -15.22 5.95
CA PRO A 194 -15.50 -13.85 6.24
C PRO A 194 -13.98 -13.78 6.42
N VAL A 195 -13.28 -13.26 5.41
CA VAL A 195 -11.81 -13.10 5.44
C VAL A 195 -11.47 -11.68 5.85
N GLY A 196 -10.58 -11.54 6.83
CA GLY A 196 -10.09 -10.23 7.28
C GLY A 196 -8.71 -9.88 6.74
N VAL A 197 -7.87 -10.89 6.55
CA VAL A 197 -6.49 -10.74 6.05
C VAL A 197 -6.26 -11.73 4.93
N VAL A 198 -5.64 -11.26 3.84
CA VAL A 198 -5.12 -12.10 2.76
C VAL A 198 -3.61 -12.04 2.81
N ILE A 199 -2.96 -13.21 2.83
CA ILE A 199 -1.52 -13.38 2.70
C ILE A 199 -1.27 -14.06 1.36
N SER A 200 -0.66 -13.37 0.39
CA SER A 200 -0.47 -13.89 -0.97
C SER A 200 1.01 -13.91 -1.35
N GLU A 201 1.49 -15.01 -1.93
CA GLU A 201 2.75 -14.99 -2.66
C GLU A 201 2.65 -14.17 -3.96
N VAL A 202 3.77 -13.57 -4.39
CA VAL A 202 3.88 -12.80 -5.64
C VAL A 202 3.80 -13.68 -6.89
N SER A 203 4.31 -14.92 -6.80
CA SER A 203 4.51 -15.84 -7.93
C SER A 203 3.57 -17.05 -7.84
N ILE A 204 2.26 -16.83 -7.83
CA ILE A 204 1.29 -17.94 -7.77
C ILE A 204 0.92 -18.37 -9.19
N GLY A 205 1.57 -19.43 -9.69
CA GLY A 205 1.32 -19.99 -11.02
C GLY A 205 1.45 -18.97 -12.17
N SER A 206 0.44 -18.87 -13.04
CA SER A 206 0.37 -17.93 -14.18
C SER A 206 -0.41 -16.64 -13.89
N GLY A 207 -0.81 -16.41 -12.64
CA GLY A 207 -1.68 -15.31 -12.26
C GLY A 207 -0.92 -14.10 -11.73
N ASP A 208 -1.33 -12.90 -12.12
CA ASP A 208 -0.77 -11.64 -11.60
C ASP A 208 -1.38 -11.32 -10.23
N VAL A 209 -0.57 -11.41 -9.17
CA VAL A 209 -0.94 -11.06 -7.78
C VAL A 209 -1.53 -9.64 -7.69
N THR A 210 -1.11 -8.72 -8.56
CA THR A 210 -1.59 -7.34 -8.61
C THR A 210 -3.07 -7.30 -8.99
N THR A 211 -3.50 -8.17 -9.90
CA THR A 211 -4.89 -8.29 -10.32
C THR A 211 -5.80 -8.75 -9.18
N LEU A 212 -5.35 -9.75 -8.41
CA LEU A 212 -6.09 -10.21 -7.22
C LEU A 212 -6.23 -9.07 -6.19
N ILE A 213 -5.13 -8.39 -5.88
CA ILE A 213 -5.15 -7.30 -4.89
C ILE A 213 -6.08 -6.16 -5.35
N LYS A 214 -6.04 -5.78 -6.64
CA LYS A 214 -6.96 -4.78 -7.21
C LYS A 214 -8.43 -5.19 -7.04
N LEU A 215 -8.74 -6.47 -7.27
CA LEU A 215 -10.09 -7.00 -7.09
C LEU A 215 -10.53 -6.93 -5.63
N LEU A 216 -9.66 -7.38 -4.71
CA LEU A 216 -9.92 -7.31 -3.27
C LEU A 216 -10.22 -5.87 -2.83
N LYS A 217 -9.41 -4.89 -3.23
CA LYS A 217 -9.65 -3.49 -2.86
C LYS A 217 -10.93 -2.91 -3.41
N ARG A 218 -11.38 -3.38 -4.58
CA ARG A 218 -12.62 -2.91 -5.21
C ARG A 218 -13.87 -3.47 -4.54
N HIS A 219 -13.84 -4.74 -4.15
CA HIS A 219 -15.03 -5.47 -3.68
C HIS A 219 -15.06 -5.71 -2.17
N TYR A 220 -13.89 -5.74 -1.53
CA TYR A 220 -13.68 -6.03 -0.12
C TYR A 220 -12.63 -5.05 0.48
N PRO A 221 -12.91 -3.73 0.49
CA PRO A 221 -11.94 -2.70 0.89
C PRO A 221 -11.45 -2.83 2.34
N GLU A 222 -12.20 -3.50 3.21
CA GLU A 222 -11.82 -3.83 4.59
C GLU A 222 -10.78 -4.95 4.68
N ILE A 223 -10.58 -5.77 3.64
CA ILE A 223 -9.56 -6.83 3.63
C ILE A 223 -8.17 -6.22 3.57
N VAL A 224 -7.33 -6.64 4.51
CA VAL A 224 -5.94 -6.21 4.60
C VAL A 224 -5.05 -7.21 3.88
N SER A 225 -4.26 -6.73 2.91
CA SER A 225 -3.39 -7.57 2.07
C SER A 225 -1.96 -7.52 2.57
N VAL A 226 -1.40 -8.69 2.86
CA VAL A 226 0.01 -8.93 3.16
C VAL A 226 0.59 -9.76 2.02
N VAL A 227 1.78 -9.41 1.54
CA VAL A 227 2.43 -10.14 0.45
C VAL A 227 3.68 -10.86 0.93
N MET A 228 3.82 -12.12 0.51
CA MET A 228 5.01 -12.94 0.70
C MET A 228 5.84 -12.94 -0.57
N THR A 229 7.15 -12.75 -0.44
CA THR A 229 8.06 -12.82 -1.59
C THR A 229 9.35 -13.54 -1.22
N SER A 230 9.81 -14.42 -2.10
CA SER A 230 11.16 -14.98 -2.11
C SER A 230 12.13 -14.15 -2.98
N GLN A 231 11.60 -13.29 -3.85
CA GLN A 231 12.37 -12.47 -4.78
C GLN A 231 12.66 -11.08 -4.19
N GLU A 232 13.92 -10.67 -4.26
CA GLU A 232 14.36 -9.34 -3.86
C GLU A 232 14.23 -8.32 -5.01
N ASP A 233 13.04 -8.20 -5.63
CA ASP A 233 12.79 -7.26 -6.72
C ASP A 233 12.03 -6.00 -6.22
N ALA A 234 12.73 -4.87 -6.23
CA ALA A 234 12.16 -3.59 -5.83
C ALA A 234 11.05 -3.11 -6.78
N ASN A 235 11.09 -3.48 -8.06
CA ASN A 235 10.11 -3.04 -9.07
C ASN A 235 8.73 -3.62 -8.78
N ILE A 236 8.66 -4.93 -8.56
CA ILE A 236 7.42 -5.64 -8.26
C ILE A 236 6.80 -5.08 -6.97
N ILE A 237 7.61 -4.82 -5.95
CA ILE A 237 7.13 -4.24 -4.69
C ILE A 237 6.59 -2.83 -4.89
N ILE A 238 7.31 -1.96 -5.61
CA ILE A 238 6.86 -0.60 -5.91
C ILE A 238 5.54 -0.63 -6.68
N GLU A 239 5.41 -1.51 -7.67
CA GLU A 239 4.17 -1.72 -8.42
C GLU A 239 3.03 -2.09 -7.49
N LEU A 240 3.23 -3.08 -6.62
CA LEU A 240 2.19 -3.56 -5.74
C LEU A 240 1.80 -2.55 -4.64
N ILE A 241 2.73 -1.70 -4.20
CA ILE A 241 2.40 -0.62 -3.27
C ILE A 241 1.55 0.44 -3.97
N ASN A 242 1.99 0.88 -5.15
CA ASN A 242 1.33 1.95 -5.88
C ASN A 242 -0.04 1.52 -6.44
N GLN A 243 -0.16 0.29 -6.92
CA GLN A 243 -1.36 -0.22 -7.59
C GLN A 243 -2.24 -1.09 -6.68
N GLY A 244 -1.65 -1.83 -5.74
CA GLY A 244 -2.35 -2.81 -4.89
C GLY A 244 -2.63 -2.34 -3.46
N GLN A 245 -1.96 -1.28 -2.99
CA GLN A 245 -2.04 -0.86 -1.58
C GLN A 245 -1.81 -2.01 -0.60
N ILE A 246 -0.70 -2.71 -0.81
CA ILE A 246 -0.21 -3.69 0.14
C ILE A 246 0.00 -3.02 1.49
N TYR A 247 -0.48 -3.68 2.54
CA TYR A 247 -0.28 -3.21 3.90
C TYR A 247 1.12 -3.58 4.40
N ARG A 248 1.57 -4.82 4.17
CA ARG A 248 2.88 -5.34 4.63
C ARG A 248 3.48 -6.37 3.70
N PHE A 249 4.80 -6.53 3.80
CA PHE A 249 5.56 -7.57 3.12
C PHE A 249 6.23 -8.53 4.11
N MET A 250 6.31 -9.79 3.72
CA MET A 250 7.06 -10.85 4.40
C MET A 250 8.04 -11.49 3.42
N SER A 251 9.28 -11.66 3.85
CA SER A 251 10.29 -12.42 3.10
C SER A 251 10.11 -13.91 3.34
N LYS A 252 10.24 -14.74 2.30
CA LYS A 252 10.57 -16.16 2.46
C LYS A 252 12.11 -16.30 2.61
N PRO A 253 12.63 -17.14 3.52
CA PRO A 253 11.92 -18.01 4.45
C PRO A 253 11.23 -17.24 5.58
N ILE A 254 10.11 -17.78 6.08
CA ILE A 254 9.25 -17.11 7.05
C ILE A 254 9.93 -17.08 8.42
N LYS A 255 10.26 -15.88 8.90
CA LYS A 255 10.80 -15.68 10.25
C LYS A 255 9.65 -15.58 11.25
N ALA A 256 9.56 -16.53 12.16
CA ALA A 256 8.43 -16.68 13.08
C ALA A 256 8.06 -15.39 13.86
N ALA A 257 9.04 -14.68 14.41
CA ALA A 257 8.82 -13.44 15.15
C ALA A 257 8.21 -12.34 14.26
N GLN A 258 8.77 -12.14 13.05
CA GLN A 258 8.30 -11.12 12.12
C GLN A 258 6.91 -11.45 11.55
N CYS A 259 6.66 -12.73 11.28
CA CYS A 259 5.37 -13.22 10.81
C CYS A 259 4.27 -12.89 11.81
N ARG A 260 4.47 -13.21 13.10
CA ARG A 260 3.49 -12.89 14.15
C ARG A 260 3.20 -11.39 14.23
N ILE A 261 4.23 -10.55 14.22
CA ILE A 261 4.07 -9.08 14.24
C ILE A 261 3.28 -8.58 13.02
N ASN A 262 3.63 -9.05 11.82
CA ASN A 262 2.99 -8.61 10.58
C ASN A 262 1.52 -9.05 10.49
N VAL A 263 1.21 -10.27 10.94
CA VAL A 263 -0.18 -10.79 10.94
C VAL A 263 -1.03 -10.08 11.99
N GLU A 264 -0.54 -9.92 13.22
CA GLU A 264 -1.28 -9.24 14.29
C GLU A 264 -1.58 -7.77 13.95
N SER A 265 -0.60 -7.08 13.38
CA SER A 265 -0.80 -5.70 12.92
C SER A 265 -1.77 -5.60 11.73
N ALA A 266 -1.83 -6.62 10.86
CA ALA A 266 -2.79 -6.68 9.77
C ALA A 266 -4.22 -6.92 10.28
N LEU A 267 -4.40 -7.84 11.23
CA LEU A 267 -5.69 -8.10 11.87
C LEU A 267 -6.20 -6.88 12.64
N ARG A 268 -5.31 -6.19 13.38
CA ARG A 268 -5.65 -4.93 14.04
C ARG A 268 -6.12 -3.87 13.04
N LYS A 269 -5.41 -3.73 11.91
CA LYS A 269 -5.80 -2.82 10.84
C LYS A 269 -7.16 -3.19 10.24
N HIS A 270 -7.43 -4.47 10.02
CA HIS A 270 -8.72 -4.96 9.54
C HIS A 270 -9.84 -4.57 10.51
N ARG A 271 -9.67 -4.81 11.82
CA ARG A 271 -10.65 -4.39 12.84
C ARG A 271 -10.92 -2.89 12.78
N LEU A 272 -9.87 -2.06 12.66
CA LEU A 272 -10.02 -0.60 12.53
C LEU A 272 -10.80 -0.20 11.26
N LEU A 273 -10.51 -0.81 10.12
CA LEU A 273 -11.22 -0.54 8.86
C LEU A 273 -12.68 -1.01 8.88
N HIS A 274 -12.94 -2.13 9.56
CA HIS A 274 -14.28 -2.69 9.72
C HIS A 274 -15.15 -1.83 10.66
N THR A 275 -14.59 -1.44 11.81
CA THR A 275 -15.27 -0.62 12.83
C THR A 275 -15.37 0.87 12.48
N ASN A 276 -14.56 1.36 11.53
CA ASN A 276 -14.57 2.76 11.12
C ASN A 276 -14.57 2.89 9.58
N PRO A 277 -15.74 2.77 8.92
CA PRO A 277 -15.86 2.83 7.46
C PRO A 277 -15.39 4.16 6.85
N ALA A 278 -15.29 5.24 7.63
CA ALA A 278 -14.73 6.50 7.14
C ALA A 278 -13.23 6.39 6.81
N LEU A 279 -12.48 5.54 7.52
CA LEU A 279 -11.06 5.29 7.26
C LEU A 279 -10.81 4.52 5.95
N GLN A 280 -11.82 3.80 5.43
CA GLN A 280 -11.72 3.09 4.15
C GLN A 280 -11.54 4.05 2.96
N ARG A 281 -11.98 5.31 3.09
CA ARG A 281 -11.84 6.34 2.05
C ARG A 281 -10.39 6.78 1.83
N ARG A 282 -9.49 6.54 2.78
CA ARG A 282 -8.04 6.84 2.68
C ARG A 282 -7.29 5.89 1.73
N HIS A 283 -7.92 4.75 1.40
CA HIS A 283 -7.33 3.59 0.73
C HIS A 283 -8.07 3.19 -0.56
N LYS A 284 -8.84 4.09 -1.19
CA LYS A 284 -9.38 3.80 -2.54
C LYS A 284 -8.28 4.01 -3.58
N VAL A 285 -7.92 2.95 -4.31
CA VAL A 285 -7.11 3.06 -5.53
C VAL A 285 -7.98 3.80 -6.55
N VAL A 286 -7.68 5.06 -6.83
CA VAL A 286 -8.26 5.73 -8.00
C VAL A 286 -7.46 5.25 -9.21
N GLU A 287 -8.14 4.65 -10.19
CA GLU A 287 -7.54 4.28 -11.47
C GLU A 287 -6.78 5.47 -12.04
N VAL A 288 -5.47 5.30 -12.26
CA VAL A 288 -4.72 6.17 -13.15
C VAL A 288 -5.41 6.01 -14.51
N ARG A 289 -6.12 7.06 -14.95
CA ARG A 289 -6.63 7.13 -16.32
C ARG A 289 -5.41 7.04 -17.24
N THR A 290 -5.20 5.88 -17.86
CA THR A 290 -4.38 5.82 -19.06
C THR A 290 -5.04 6.75 -20.07
N SER A 291 -4.29 7.74 -20.55
CA SER A 291 -4.69 8.63 -21.63
C SER A 291 -5.23 7.81 -22.81
N PRO A 292 -6.25 8.28 -23.53
CA PRO A 292 -6.76 7.57 -24.69
C PRO A 292 -5.82 7.69 -25.90
N ASP A 293 -5.71 6.55 -26.60
CA ASP A 293 -5.22 6.27 -27.96
C ASP A 293 -3.82 6.71 -28.43
N PRO A 294 -2.95 5.75 -28.84
CA PRO A 294 -1.69 6.01 -29.53
C PRO A 294 -1.82 6.19 -31.06
N GLU A 295 -3.03 6.26 -31.63
CA GLU A 295 -3.21 6.45 -33.08
C GLU A 295 -3.11 7.92 -33.52
N ALA A 296 -1.90 8.47 -33.57
CA ALA A 296 -1.54 9.58 -34.46
C ALA A 296 -0.01 9.86 -34.49
N ALA A 297 0.78 9.02 -35.14
CA ALA A 297 2.00 9.40 -35.87
C ALA A 297 2.59 8.21 -36.66
N PRO A 298 3.25 8.45 -37.81
CA PRO A 298 3.36 7.47 -38.90
C PRO A 298 4.53 6.48 -38.78
N ALA A 299 4.39 5.41 -39.54
CA ALA A 299 5.23 4.23 -39.63
C ALA A 299 6.70 4.51 -39.96
N GLU A 300 7.60 3.83 -39.23
CA GLU A 300 8.92 3.44 -39.73
C GLU A 300 9.42 2.15 -39.03
N GLN A 301 9.33 1.05 -39.80
CA GLN A 301 10.21 -0.13 -39.91
C GLN A 301 10.83 -0.81 -38.67
N ALA A 302 10.20 -1.92 -38.29
CA ALA A 302 10.72 -3.28 -37.99
C ALA A 302 12.16 -3.47 -37.45
N ALA A 303 12.29 -4.11 -36.27
CA ALA A 303 12.52 -5.56 -36.13
C ALA A 303 13.04 -5.90 -34.71
N ASP A 304 12.20 -6.56 -33.91
CA ASP A 304 12.50 -7.76 -33.11
C ASP A 304 11.32 -8.00 -32.15
N GLN A 305 10.51 -9.00 -32.50
CA GLN A 305 9.36 -9.43 -31.70
C GLN A 305 9.82 -10.49 -30.69
N GLU A 306 9.91 -10.10 -29.42
CA GLU A 306 9.70 -11.04 -28.32
C GLU A 306 8.23 -11.03 -27.91
N VAL A 307 7.64 -12.23 -27.95
CA VAL A 307 6.22 -12.50 -27.77
C VAL A 307 5.85 -12.37 -26.29
N LEU A 308 5.07 -11.35 -25.94
CA LEU A 308 4.31 -11.33 -24.68
C LEU A 308 3.20 -12.40 -24.72
N PRO A 309 3.00 -13.22 -23.67
CA PRO A 309 1.94 -14.20 -23.67
C PRO A 309 0.56 -13.52 -23.56
N LYS A 310 -0.33 -13.89 -24.49
CA LYS A 310 -1.75 -13.52 -24.49
C LYS A 310 -2.43 -14.11 -23.26
N VAL A 311 -2.99 -13.26 -22.40
CA VAL A 311 -3.96 -13.67 -21.38
C VAL A 311 -5.20 -14.24 -22.07
N SER A 312 -5.68 -15.41 -21.64
CA SER A 312 -6.87 -16.03 -22.22
C SER A 312 -8.14 -15.25 -21.79
N PRO A 313 -8.98 -14.77 -22.72
CA PRO A 313 -10.14 -13.92 -22.41
C PRO A 313 -11.21 -14.57 -21.51
N GLY A 314 -11.25 -15.91 -21.45
CA GLY A 314 -12.30 -16.65 -20.74
C GLY A 314 -12.21 -16.60 -19.21
N MET A 315 -11.00 -16.51 -18.65
CA MET A 315 -10.78 -16.56 -17.21
C MET A 315 -11.22 -15.25 -16.52
N PHE A 316 -10.86 -14.10 -17.12
CA PHE A 316 -11.22 -12.77 -16.62
C PHE A 316 -12.73 -12.52 -16.64
N ASP A 317 -13.40 -13.01 -17.68
CA ASP A 317 -14.84 -12.81 -17.88
C ASP A 317 -15.69 -13.68 -16.93
N SER A 318 -15.18 -14.86 -16.54
CA SER A 318 -15.76 -15.70 -15.48
C SER A 318 -15.60 -15.06 -14.10
N MET A 319 -14.41 -14.52 -13.81
CA MET A 319 -14.10 -13.82 -12.56
C MET A 319 -15.00 -12.60 -12.35
N LEU A 320 -15.17 -11.76 -13.39
CA LEU A 320 -16.06 -10.59 -13.34
C LEU A 320 -17.54 -10.97 -13.17
N LYS A 321 -17.98 -12.09 -13.76
CA LYS A 321 -19.36 -12.59 -13.60
C LYS A 321 -19.63 -13.07 -12.18
N ARG A 322 -18.69 -13.74 -11.52
CA ARG A 322 -18.79 -14.14 -10.10
C ARG A 322 -18.83 -12.92 -9.18
N VAL A 323 -17.90 -11.99 -9.37
CA VAL A 323 -17.83 -10.72 -8.64
C VAL A 323 -19.12 -9.89 -8.75
N ARG A 324 -19.75 -9.83 -9.92
CA ARG A 324 -21.03 -9.13 -10.12
C ARG A 324 -22.22 -9.79 -9.40
N ARG A 325 -22.21 -11.12 -9.23
CA ARG A 325 -23.24 -11.84 -8.46
C ARG A 325 -23.11 -11.60 -6.95
N LEU A 326 -21.91 -11.34 -6.46
CA LEU A 326 -21.64 -11.09 -5.03
C LEU A 326 -22.12 -9.71 -4.57
N GLY A 327 -22.02 -8.69 -5.42
CA GLY A 327 -22.54 -7.34 -5.14
C GLY A 327 -24.07 -7.25 -4.98
N SER A 328 -24.82 -8.28 -5.39
CA SER A 328 -26.27 -8.40 -5.18
C SER A 328 -26.67 -9.20 -3.94
N LEU A 329 -25.76 -9.97 -3.34
CA LEU A 329 -26.03 -10.78 -2.13
C LEU A 329 -25.69 -10.04 -0.82
N TRP A 330 -24.96 -8.92 -0.91
CA TRP A 330 -24.53 -8.08 0.23
C TRP A 330 -25.22 -6.71 0.28
N ARG A 331 -26.40 -6.57 -0.34
CA ARG A 331 -27.31 -5.43 -0.14
C ARG A 331 -28.48 -5.82 0.74
#